data_AF-A0A381ZWR2-F1
#
_entry.id   AF-A0A381ZWR2-F1
#
_cell.length_a   1.000
_cell.length_b   1.000
_cell.length_c   1.000
_cell.angle_alpha   90.00
_cell.angle_beta   90.00
_cell.angle_gamma   90.00
#
_symmetry.space_group_name_H-M   'P 1'
#
loop_
_entity.id
_entity.type
_entity.pdbx_description
1 polymer ?
#
loop_
_entity_poly.entity_id
_entity_poly.type
_entity_poly.pdbx_seq_one_letter_code
_entity_poly.pdbx_strand_id
1 'polypeptide(L)' 'MKYPVDTLVLINNREWRVAEYRMGRGREWVYTLANERTDGSYDTMRLNELAIGKILVEEPQGDLSFTAPVESFA' A
#
# COMPACT_ATOMS: atom_id res chain seq x y z
N MET A 1 -12.35 -3.60 -10.36
CA MET A 1 -11.80 -4.98 -10.34
C MET A 1 -11.68 -5.40 -8.88
N LYS A 2 -11.98 -6.65 -8.52
CA LYS A 2 -11.79 -7.11 -7.14
C LYS A 2 -10.37 -7.65 -6.96
N TYR A 3 -9.69 -7.21 -5.91
CA TYR A 3 -8.39 -7.75 -5.55
C TYR A 3 -8.57 -8.95 -4.62
N PRO A 4 -7.87 -10.08 -4.86
CA PRO A 4 -8.00 -11.26 -4.04
C PRO A 4 -7.53 -10.98 -2.60
N VAL A 5 -8.19 -11.62 -1.64
CA VAL A 5 -7.69 -11.71 -0.27
C VAL A 5 -6.33 -12.42 -0.31
N ASP A 6 -5.44 -12.08 0.61
CA ASP A 6 -4.06 -12.56 0.70
C ASP A 6 -3.10 -11.98 -0.34
N THR A 7 -3.56 -11.05 -1.18
CA THR A 7 -2.64 -10.24 -2.00
C THR A 7 -1.74 -9.40 -1.11
N LEU A 8 -0.43 -9.46 -1.33
CA LEU A 8 0.56 -8.60 -0.68
C LEU A 8 0.75 -7.32 -1.49
N VAL A 9 0.73 -6.18 -0.80
CA VAL A 9 0.98 -4.85 -1.38
C VAL A 9 2.01 -4.11 -0.55
N LEU A 10 2.94 -3.41 -1.21
CA LEU A 10 3.94 -2.61 -0.53
C LEU A 10 3.43 -1.17 -0.39
N ILE A 11 3.26 -0.71 0.86
CA ILE A 11 2.83 0.66 1.16
C ILE A 11 3.75 1.20 2.25
N ASN A 12 4.38 2.35 2.00
CA ASN A 12 5.35 2.97 2.92
C ASN A 12 6.47 2.01 3.34
N ASN A 13 7.01 1.24 2.39
CA ASN A 13 8.04 0.22 2.64
C ASN A 13 7.66 -0.85 3.67
N ARG A 14 6.35 -1.10 3.83
CA ARG A 14 5.80 -2.19 4.65
C ARG A 14 4.90 -3.06 3.80
N GLU A 15 4.95 -4.36 4.03
CA GLU A 15 4.08 -5.33 3.37
C GLU A 15 2.72 -5.35 4.04
N TRP A 16 1.69 -5.06 3.29
CA TRP A 16 0.31 -5.14 3.75
C TRP A 16 -0.38 -6.27 3.01
N ARG A 17 -1.11 -7.09 3.75
CA ARG A 17 -1.91 -8.17 3.21
C ARG A 17 -3.36 -7.72 3.10
N VAL A 18 -4.00 -7.95 1.95
CA VAL A 18 -5.45 -7.79 1.82
C VAL A 18 -6.13 -8.83 2.71
N ALA A 19 -6.74 -8.39 3.82
CA ALA A 19 -7.41 -9.27 4.77
C ALA A 19 -8.90 -9.45 4.44
N GLU A 20 -9.55 -8.41 3.94
CA GLU A 20 -10.98 -8.42 3.63
C GLU A 20 -11.31 -7.38 2.55
N TYR A 21 -12.38 -7.60 1.80
CA TYR A 21 -13.06 -6.56 1.03
C TYR A 21 -14.57 -6.61 1.27
N ARG A 22 -15.20 -5.44 1.30
CA ARG A 22 -16.66 -5.31 1.47
C ARG A 22 -17.23 -4.21 0.59
N MET A 23 -18.52 -4.31 0.27
CA MET A 23 -19.21 -3.28 -0.51
C MET A 23 -19.57 -2.09 0.40
N GLY A 24 -18.93 -0.95 0.20
CA GLY A 24 -19.24 0.33 0.84
C GLY A 24 -20.47 0.98 0.22
N ARG A 25 -21.58 1.05 0.97
CA ARG A 25 -22.84 1.75 0.61
C ARG A 25 -23.34 1.46 -0.83
N GLY A 26 -23.03 0.29 -1.37
CA GLY A 26 -23.42 -0.13 -2.72
C GLY A 26 -22.71 0.57 -3.89
N ARG A 27 -21.65 1.35 -3.64
CA ARG A 27 -20.98 2.12 -4.71
C ARG A 27 -19.49 1.87 -4.87
N GLU A 28 -18.80 1.51 -3.79
CA GLU A 28 -17.35 1.31 -3.83
C GLU A 28 -16.96 0.05 -3.06
N TRP A 29 -15.93 -0.66 -3.53
CA TRP A 29 -15.28 -1.67 -2.71
C TRP A 29 -14.37 -0.98 -1.69
N VAL A 30 -14.48 -1.42 -0.43
CA VAL A 30 -13.60 -1.01 0.66
C VAL A 30 -12.77 -2.23 1.04
N TYR A 31 -11.46 -2.07 0.99
CA TYR A 31 -10.47 -3.09 1.31
C TYR A 31 -9.90 -2.81 2.69
N THR A 32 -9.82 -3.87 3.51
CA THR A 32 -9.11 -3.85 4.77
C THR A 32 -7.78 -4.58 4.56
N LEU A 33 -6.70 -3.84 4.72
CA LEU A 33 -5.34 -4.36 4.75
C LEU A 33 -4.95 -4.65 6.20
N ALA A 34 -4.17 -5.71 6.41
CA ALA A 34 -3.56 -6.05 7.68
C ALA A 34 -2.04 -6.21 7.52
N ASN A 35 -1.28 -5.71 8.50
CA ASN A 35 0.14 -5.95 8.63
C ASN A 35 0.39 -6.56 10.01
N GLU A 36 1.03 -7.73 10.03
CA GLU A 36 1.46 -8.38 11.26
C GLU A 36 2.79 -7.78 11.70
N ARG A 37 2.84 -7.30 12.93
CA ARG A 37 4.07 -6.80 13.55
C ARG A 37 4.83 -7.93 14.25
N THR A 38 6.12 -7.70 14.50
CA THR A 38 7.01 -8.65 15.18
C THR A 38 6.59 -8.96 16.62
N ASP A 39 5.73 -8.13 17.22
CA ASP A 39 5.17 -8.32 18.56
C ASP A 39 3.88 -9.16 18.55
N GLY A 40 3.43 -9.63 17.38
CA GLY A 40 2.19 -10.39 17.19
C GLY A 40 0.93 -9.52 17.17
N SER A 41 1.06 -8.19 17.21
CA SER A 41 -0.06 -7.28 16.99
C SER A 41 -0.33 -7.05 15.50
N TYR A 42 -1.56 -6.67 15.16
CA TYR A 42 -1.96 -6.38 13.78
C TYR A 42 -2.28 -4.90 13.62
N ASP A 43 -1.59 -4.25 12.68
CA ASP A 43 -2.04 -2.96 12.15
C ASP A 43 -3.08 -3.19 11.06
N THR A 44 -4.08 -2.30 11.00
CA THR A 44 -5.09 -2.35 9.94
C THR A 44 -5.18 -1.02 9.20
N MET A 45 -5.42 -1.08 7.89
CA MET A 45 -5.61 0.09 7.04
C MET A 45 -6.81 -0.13 6.13
N ARG A 46 -7.65 0.90 5.97
CA ARG A 46 -8.79 0.85 5.05
C ARG A 46 -8.52 1.70 3.81
N LEU A 47 -8.75 1.10 2.65
CA LEU A 47 -8.60 1.75 1.36
C LEU A 47 -9.88 1.57 0.54
N ASN A 48 -10.21 2.56 -0.29
CA ASN A 48 -11.26 2.42 -1.30
C ASN A 48 -10.69 1.77 -2.58
N GLU A 49 -11.59 1.36 -3.48
CA GLU A 49 -11.25 0.70 -4.74
C GLU A 49 -10.26 1.51 -5.59
N LEU A 50 -10.40 2.84 -5.60
CA LEU A 50 -9.51 3.73 -6.36
C LEU A 50 -8.09 3.75 -5.80
N ALA A 51 -7.93 3.81 -4.48
CA ALA A 51 -6.63 3.87 -3.84
C ALA A 51 -5.85 2.56 -4.01
N ILE A 52 -6.49 1.42 -3.76
CA ILE A 52 -5.84 0.11 -3.95
C ILE A 52 -5.50 -0.14 -5.42
N GLY A 53 -6.34 0.34 -6.35
CA GLY A 53 -6.06 0.24 -7.78
C GLY A 53 -4.81 0.98 -8.20
N LYS A 54 -4.55 2.18 -7.64
CA LYS A 54 -3.32 2.93 -7.92
C LYS A 54 -2.07 2.26 -7.34
N ILE A 55 -2.20 1.54 -6.23
CA ILE A 55 -1.07 0.86 -5.58
C ILE A 55 -0.66 -0.39 -6.35
N LEU A 56 -1.63 -1.16 -6.85
CA LEU A 56 -1.39 -2.44 -7.52
C LEU A 56 -1.03 -2.35 -9.01
N VAL A 57 -1.28 -1.21 -9.66
CA VAL A 57 -1.06 -1.05 -11.10
C VAL A 57 0.41 -0.77 -11.46
N GLU A 58 1.33 -0.71 -10.48
CA GLU A 58 2.78 -0.56 -10.72
C GLU A 58 3.10 0.48 -11.81
N GLU A 59 2.94 1.76 -11.49
CA GLU A 59 4.03 2.66 -11.88
C GLU A 59 5.04 2.59 -10.73
N PRO A 60 6.31 2.24 -11.00
CA PRO A 60 7.33 2.28 -9.97
C PRO A 60 7.29 3.68 -9.36
N GLN A 61 6.95 3.74 -8.07
CA GLN A 61 6.94 5.00 -7.33
C GLN A 61 8.36 5.56 -7.45
N GLY A 62 8.48 6.63 -8.24
CA GLY A 62 9.72 7.06 -8.85
C GLY A 62 10.90 7.01 -7.89
N ASP A 63 12.02 6.51 -8.40
CA ASP A 63 13.32 6.52 -7.76
C ASP A 63 13.53 7.89 -7.11
N LEU A 64 13.42 7.96 -5.76
CA LEU A 64 13.77 9.16 -5.01
C LEU A 64 15.30 9.23 -4.94
N SER A 65 15.92 9.38 -6.10
CA SER A 65 17.34 9.66 -6.23
C SER A 65 17.58 11.08 -5.72
N PHE A 66 17.83 11.22 -4.42
CA PHE A 66 18.43 12.43 -3.87
C PHE A 66 19.85 12.52 -4.42
N THR A 67 20.04 13.18 -5.56
CA THR A 67 21.36 13.66 -5.95
C THR A 67 21.69 14.82 -5.01
N ALA A 68 22.39 14.53 -3.92
CA ALA A 68 23.03 15.58 -3.15
C ALA A 68 24.03 16.30 -4.08
N PRO A 69 23.98 17.63 -4.24
CA PRO A 69 25.04 18.33 -4.93
C PRO A 69 26.32 18.10 -4.13
N VAL A 70 27.33 17.53 -4.78
CA VAL A 70 28.67 17.41 -4.20
C VAL A 70 29.22 18.83 -4.10
N GLU A 71 29.00 19.49 -2.96
CA GLU A 71 29.70 20.72 -2.63
C GLU A 71 31.19 20.40 -2.57
N SER A 72 31.86 20.78 -3.65
CA SER A 72 33.31 20.74 -3.76
C SER A 72 33.84 21.90 -2.91
N PHE A 73 34.26 21.61 -1.68
CA PHE A 73 35.06 22.56 -0.92
C PHE A 73 36.45 22.61 -1.56
N ALA A 74 36.72 23.72 -2.26
CA ALA A 74 38.03 24.11 -2.77
C ALA A 74 38.79 24.92 -1.72
#